data_AF-A0A0W0TNM5-F1
#
_entry.id   AF-A0A0W0TNM5-F1
#
_cell.length_a   1.000
_cell.length_b   1.000
_cell.length_c   1.000
_cell.angle_alpha   90.00
_cell.angle_beta   90.00
_cell.angle_gamma   90.00
#
_symmetry.space_group_name_H-M   'P 1'
#
loop_
_entity.id
_entity.type
_entity.pdbx_description
1 polymer ?
#
loop_
_entity_poly.entity_id
_entity_poly.type
_entity_poly.pdbx_seq_one_letter_code
_entity_poly.pdbx_strand_id
1 'polypeptide(L)'
;MIEIDYHLLSELAIENLIMAILTREATDYGEEEMGFAQEKQQLLTRLELGDAVIIYSAETRLLHHCSSRREVKMALSRKSDRLSS
;
A
#
# COMPACT_ATOMS: atom_id res chain seq x y z
N MET A 1 -8.96 5.60 8.09
CA MET A 1 -8.36 4.55 7.25
C MET A 1 -9.34 3.38 7.14
N ILE A 2 -9.45 2.76 5.97
CA ILE A 2 -10.40 1.68 5.64
C ILE A 2 -9.61 0.58 4.90
N GLU A 3 -9.79 -0.69 5.27
CA GLU A 3 -9.22 -1.83 4.54
C GLU A 3 -10.02 -2.05 3.25
N ILE A 4 -9.32 -2.21 2.13
CA ILE A 4 -9.93 -2.41 0.81
C ILE A 4 -9.41 -3.73 0.23
N ASP A 5 -10.34 -4.53 -0.28
CA ASP A 5 -10.00 -5.72 -1.07
C ASP A 5 -9.29 -5.27 -2.36
N TYR A 6 -8.10 -5.81 -2.60
CA TYR A 6 -7.29 -5.44 -3.74
C TYR A 6 -7.96 -5.77 -5.09
N HIS A 7 -8.90 -6.73 -5.14
CA HIS A 7 -9.68 -7.03 -6.34
C HIS A 7 -10.63 -5.89 -6.76
N LEU A 8 -10.94 -4.97 -5.84
CA LEU A 8 -11.77 -3.80 -6.12
C LEU A 8 -10.95 -2.62 -6.68
N LEU A 9 -9.63 -2.75 -6.73
CA LEU A 9 -8.74 -1.73 -7.26
C LEU A 9 -8.53 -1.93 -8.75
N SER A 10 -8.46 -0.82 -9.48
CA SER A 10 -7.99 -0.85 -10.86
C SER A 10 -6.50 -1.17 -10.90
N GLU A 11 -6.04 -1.74 -12.01
CA GLU A 11 -4.63 -1.99 -12.26
C GLU A 11 -3.77 -0.71 -12.07
N LEU A 12 -4.26 0.43 -12.55
CA LEU A 12 -3.64 1.74 -12.36
C LEU A 12 -3.50 2.12 -10.87
N ALA A 13 -4.47 1.77 -10.01
CA ALA A 13 -4.40 2.06 -8.59
C ALA A 13 -3.35 1.19 -7.89
N ILE A 14 -3.21 -0.06 -8.32
CA ILE A 14 -2.18 -0.98 -7.83
C ILE A 14 -0.80 -0.48 -8.28
N GLU A 15 -0.66 -0.07 -9.54
CA GLU A 15 0.58 0.51 -10.08
C GLU A 15 1.00 1.77 -9.34
N ASN A 16 0.06 2.69 -9.09
CA ASN A 16 0.32 3.89 -8.29
C ASN A 16 0.74 3.55 -6.85
N LEU A 17 0.18 2.51 -6.26
CA LEU A 17 0.59 2.04 -4.94
C LEU A 17 2.03 1.51 -4.95
N ILE A 18 2.40 0.72 -5.96
CA ILE A 18 3.76 0.20 -6.13
C ILE A 18 4.74 1.34 -6.37
N MET A 19 4.40 2.29 -7.26
CA MET A 19 5.20 3.48 -7.47
C MET A 19 5.40 4.26 -6.18
N ALA A 20 4.36 4.41 -5.35
CA ALA A 20 4.49 5.09 -4.06
C ALA A 20 5.37 4.33 -3.04
N ILE A 21 5.43 3.00 -3.13
CA ILE A 21 6.34 2.16 -2.32
C ILE A 21 7.78 2.40 -2.79
N LEU A 22 8.05 2.19 -4.07
CA LEU A 22 9.38 2.35 -4.68
C LEU A 22 9.94 3.77 -4.50
N THR A 23 9.08 4.79 -4.65
CA THR A 23 9.48 6.19 -4.50
C THR A 23 9.87 6.54 -3.05
N ARG A 24 9.31 5.85 -2.05
CA ARG A 24 9.71 6.04 -0.64
C ARG A 24 11.03 5.34 -0.32
N GLU A 25 11.42 4.36 -1.13
CA GLU A 25 12.69 3.64 -1.05
C GLU A 25 13.74 4.24 -2.02
N ALA A 26 13.67 5.55 -2.29
CA ALA A 26 14.71 6.35 -2.95
C ALA A 26 15.63 5.59 -3.94
N THR A 27 15.08 5.07 -5.02
CA THR A 27 15.89 4.65 -6.18
C THR A 27 15.41 5.32 -7.45
N ASP A 28 16.42 5.85 -8.12
CA ASP A 28 16.47 6.57 -9.38
C ASP A 28 15.63 5.87 -10.47
N TYR A 29 14.57 6.52 -10.94
CA TYR A 29 13.76 6.04 -12.08
C TYR A 29 14.58 6.19 -13.36
N GLY A 30 15.50 5.26 -13.59
CA GLY A 30 16.37 5.20 -14.75
C GLY A 30 16.58 3.81 -15.34
N GLU A 31 16.53 2.73 -14.53
CA GLU A 31 16.97 1.40 -15.00
C GLU A 31 16.01 0.20 -14.74
N GLU A 32 14.89 0.34 -14.02
CA GLU A 32 14.19 -0.84 -13.46
C GLU A 32 12.73 -1.08 -13.91
N GLU A 33 12.44 -1.13 -15.22
CA GLU A 33 11.15 -1.71 -15.68
C GLU A 33 10.96 -3.17 -15.18
N MET A 34 12.07 -3.91 -15.02
CA MET A 34 12.06 -5.25 -14.43
C MET A 34 11.78 -5.26 -12.92
N GLY A 35 12.27 -4.27 -12.17
CA GLY A 35 12.03 -4.15 -10.72
C GLY A 35 10.56 -3.85 -10.43
N PHE A 36 9.96 -2.96 -11.22
CA PHE A 36 8.53 -2.63 -11.09
C PHE A 36 7.62 -3.83 -11.31
N ALA A 37 7.83 -4.59 -12.39
CA ALA A 37 7.02 -5.77 -12.68
C ALA A 37 7.18 -6.88 -11.62
N GLN A 38 8.40 -7.06 -11.11
CA GLN A 38 8.67 -8.02 -10.02
C GLN A 38 8.02 -7.59 -8.70
N GLU A 39 8.14 -6.32 -8.31
CA GLU A 39 7.49 -5.79 -7.10
C GLU A 39 5.97 -5.82 -7.22
N LYS A 40 5.42 -5.55 -8.42
CA LYS A 40 3.99 -5.73 -8.70
C LYS A 40 3.55 -7.16 -8.40
N GLN A 41 4.28 -8.13 -8.95
CA GLN A 41 3.92 -9.54 -8.77
C GLN A 41 4.14 -10.02 -7.33
N GLN A 42 5.17 -9.55 -6.63
CA GLN A 42 5.39 -9.84 -5.21
C GLN A 42 4.28 -9.26 -4.34
N LEU A 43 3.89 -8.00 -4.55
CA LEU A 43 2.81 -7.36 -3.82
C LEU A 43 1.48 -8.11 -4.05
N LEU A 44 1.14 -8.41 -5.30
CA LEU A 44 -0.06 -9.19 -5.64
C LEU A 44 -0.07 -10.55 -4.97
N THR A 45 1.05 -11.29 -5.02
CA THR A 45 1.17 -12.59 -4.36
C THR A 45 0.95 -12.48 -2.85
N ARG A 46 1.49 -11.44 -2.21
CA ARG A 46 1.31 -11.22 -0.76
C ARG A 46 -0.11 -10.81 -0.39
N LEU A 47 -0.78 -10.06 -1.27
CA LEU A 47 -2.20 -9.72 -1.12
C LEU A 47 -3.10 -10.95 -1.29
N GLU A 48 -2.80 -11.81 -2.27
CA GLU A 48 -3.47 -13.09 -2.50
C GLU A 48 -3.33 -14.05 -1.31
N LEU A 49 -2.14 -14.14 -0.73
CA LEU A 49 -1.85 -14.99 0.44
C LEU A 49 -2.41 -14.41 1.75
N GLY A 50 -2.85 -13.15 1.76
CA GLY A 50 -3.31 -12.45 2.97
C GLY A 50 -2.18 -12.00 3.91
N ASP A 51 -0.93 -12.06 3.45
CA ASP A 51 0.26 -11.56 4.14
C ASP A 51 0.40 -10.03 4.04
N ALA A 52 -0.34 -9.43 3.11
CA ALA A 52 -0.46 -7.99 2.94
C ALA A 52 -1.93 -7.59 2.86
N VAL A 53 -2.25 -6.38 3.29
CA VAL A 53 -3.55 -5.74 3.05
C VAL A 53 -3.37 -4.31 2.57
N ILE A 54 -4.35 -3.81 1.80
CA ILE A 54 -4.37 -2.43 1.33
C ILE A 54 -5.28 -1.62 2.23
N ILE A 55 -4.74 -0.52 2.74
CA ILE A 55 -5.46 0.44 3.56
C ILE A 55 -5.57 1.76 2.80
N TYR A 56 -6.80 2.18 2.56
CA TYR A 56 -7.08 3.52 2.07
C TYR A 56 -7.17 4.53 3.21
N SER A 57 -6.49 5.66 3.04
CA SER A 57 -6.59 6.81 3.92
C SER A 57 -7.29 7.97 3.21
N ALA A 58 -8.50 8.30 3.65
CA ALA A 58 -9.24 9.45 3.13
C ALA A 58 -8.56 10.80 3.45
N GLU A 59 -7.77 10.87 4.54
CA GLU A 59 -7.06 12.09 4.95
C GLU A 59 -5.93 12.45 3.99
N THR A 60 -5.12 11.46 3.64
CA THR A 60 -4.02 11.64 2.68
C THR A 60 -4.47 11.43 1.24
N ARG A 61 -5.67 10.85 1.04
CA ARG A 61 -6.18 10.32 -0.23
C ARG A 61 -5.22 9.33 -0.89
N LEU A 62 -4.45 8.60 -0.07
CA LEU A 62 -3.45 7.66 -0.53
C LEU A 62 -3.79 6.24 -0.06
N LEU A 63 -3.36 5.28 -0.88
CA LEU A 63 -3.35 3.86 -0.53
C LEU A 63 -2.04 3.57 0.21
N HIS A 64 -2.15 2.75 1.25
CA HIS A 64 -1.04 2.27 2.06
C HIS A 64 -1.04 0.75 2.02
N HIS A 65 0.08 0.14 1.66
CA HIS A 65 0.31 -1.28 1.84
C HIS A 65 0.73 -1.55 3.29
N CYS A 66 0.16 -2.56 3.92
CA CYS A 66 0.57 -3.04 5.24
C CYS A 66 0.97 -4.51 5.15
N SER A 67 2.20 -4.81 5.58
CA SER A 67 2.81 -6.14 5.53
C SER A 67 2.48 -7.01 6.74
N SER A 68 1.78 -6.45 7.74
CA SER A 68 1.41 -7.17 8.95
C SER A 68 0.14 -6.62 9.57
N ARG A 69 -0.63 -7.50 10.23
CA ARG A 69 -1.77 -7.10 11.07
C ARG A 69 -1.42 -6.06 12.14
N ARG A 70 -0.15 -5.97 12.52
CA ARG A 70 0.35 -5.02 13.51
C ARG A 70 0.45 -3.61 12.92
N GLU A 71 0.94 -3.49 11.69
CA GLU A 71 0.92 -2.23 10.91
C GLU A 71 -0.51 -1.78 10.62
N VAL A 72 -1.38 -2.72 10.24
CA VAL A 72 -2.81 -2.46 10.04
C VAL A 72 -3.43 -1.85 11.30
N LYS A 73 -3.20 -2.47 12.46
CA LYS A 73 -3.68 -1.95 13.75
C LYS A 73 -3.12 -0.56 14.04
N MET A 74 -1.83 -0.29 13.80
CA MET A 74 -1.27 1.05 14.00
C MET A 74 -1.89 2.09 13.07
N ALA A 75 -2.06 1.74 11.79
CA ALA A 75 -2.65 2.61 10.77
C ALA A 75 -4.11 2.95 11.12
N LEU A 76 -4.89 1.96 11.55
CA LEU A 76 -6.28 2.15 11.99
C LEU A 76 -6.38 2.89 13.33
N SER A 77 -5.47 2.64 14.28
CA SER A 77 -5.51 3.22 15.62
C SER A 77 -5.10 4.70 15.66
N ARG A 78 -4.28 5.18 14.71
CA ARG A 78 -3.94 6.62 14.56
C ARG A 78 -5.16 7.53 14.36
N LYS A 79 -6.32 6.97 14.00
CA LYS A 79 -7.58 7.71 13.86
C LYS A 79 -8.13 8.20 15.21
N SER A 80 -7.80 7.53 16.32
CA SER A 80 -8.37 7.84 17.63
C SER A 80 -7.67 8.99 18.36
N ASP A 81 -6.38 9.24 18.09
CA ASP A 81 -5.62 10.28 18.81
C ASP A 81 -5.82 11.70 18.25
N ARG A 82 -6.29 11.86 17.01
CA ARG A 82 -6.46 13.19 16.37
C ARG A 82 -7.83 13.82 16.54
N LEU A 83 -8.79 13.13 17.18
CA LEU A 83 -10.12 13.69 17.49
C LEU A 83 -10.19 14.35 18.88
N SER A 84 -9.05 14.45 19.58
CA SER A 84 -8.93 15.13 20.87
C SER A 84 -7.82 16.19 20.83
N SER A 85 -7.93 17.17 19.95
CA SER A 85 -7.18 18.44 20.00
C SER A 85 -7.91 19.52 19.22
#